data_AF-X1LCI0-F1
#
_entry.id   AF-X1LCI0-F1
#
_cell.length_a   1.000
_cell.length_b   1.000
_cell.length_c   1.000
_cell.angle_alpha   90.00
_cell.angle_beta   90.00
_cell.angle_gamma   90.00
#
_symmetry.space_group_name_H-M   'P 1'
#
loop_
_entity.id
_entity.type
_entity.pdbx_description
1 polymer ?
#
loop_
_entity_poly.entity_id
_entity_poly.type
_entity_poly.pdbx_seq_one_letter_code
_entity_poly.pdbx_strand_id
1 'polypeptide(L)'
;MVLEPIQGWGGSVVYPDDYLPKIRKMCDKLGILMIVDEVLTCCARTGKMFCVENYDVVPDIMTLKRVIQNEVQNVLAIKLLNGEIKEGDTVSIDVTGPEGRVLEFRV
;
A
#
# COMPACT_ATOMS: atom_id res chain seq x y z
N MET A 1 6.23 1.96 17.92
CA MET A 1 7.39 1.94 17.00
C MET A 1 6.91 2.35 15.62
N VAL A 2 7.63 3.25 14.95
CA VAL A 2 7.31 3.75 13.60
C VAL A 2 8.50 3.45 12.69
N LEU A 3 8.27 2.88 11.51
CA LEU A 3 9.32 2.56 10.53
C LEU A 3 8.77 2.49 9.11
N GLU A 4 9.61 2.77 8.11
CA GLU A 4 9.34 2.40 6.72
C GLU A 4 9.69 0.91 6.52
N PRO A 5 8.98 0.14 5.67
CA PRO A 5 9.33 -1.25 5.38
C PRO A 5 10.57 -1.35 4.48
N ILE A 6 10.81 -0.33 3.64
CA ILE A 6 12.06 -0.06 2.94
C ILE A 6 12.34 1.43 3.14
N GLN A 7 13.52 1.81 3.62
CA GLN A 7 13.83 3.23 3.80
C GLN A 7 14.06 3.89 2.45
N GLY A 8 13.10 4.67 1.98
CA GLY A 8 13.21 5.34 0.68
C GLY A 8 14.29 6.42 0.71
N TRP A 9 14.06 7.47 1.49
CA TRP A 9 15.00 8.60 1.59
C TRP A 9 16.29 8.27 2.34
N GLY A 10 16.34 7.14 3.05
CA GLY A 10 17.55 6.61 3.68
C GLY A 10 18.55 5.99 2.69
N GLY A 11 18.25 6.01 1.39
CA GLY A 11 19.09 5.42 0.34
C GLY A 11 18.54 4.12 -0.24
N SER A 12 17.21 3.97 -0.30
CA SER A 12 16.53 2.76 -0.78
C SER A 12 17.02 1.49 -0.06
N VAL A 13 17.10 1.54 1.26
CA VAL A 13 17.66 0.46 2.08
C VAL A 13 16.61 -0.63 2.26
N VAL A 14 16.85 -1.77 1.63
CA VAL A 14 16.08 -3.00 1.83
C VAL A 14 16.66 -3.77 3.01
N TYR A 15 15.83 -4.07 4.00
CA TYR A 15 16.24 -4.86 5.15
C TYR A 15 16.29 -6.36 4.83
N PRO A 16 17.04 -7.16 5.62
CA PRO A 16 16.91 -8.61 5.59
C PRO A 16 15.46 -9.06 5.83
N ASP A 17 15.06 -10.18 5.22
CA ASP A 17 13.68 -10.69 5.24
C ASP A 17 13.12 -10.92 6.66
N ASP A 18 13.99 -11.15 7.64
CA ASP A 18 13.59 -11.41 9.03
C ASP A 18 13.52 -10.15 9.91
N TYR A 19 13.86 -8.97 9.37
CA TYR A 19 13.90 -7.71 10.12
C TYR A 19 12.51 -7.27 10.59
N LEU A 20 11.55 -7.08 9.67
CA LEU A 20 10.18 -6.69 10.02
C LEU A 20 9.50 -7.74 10.93
N PRO A 21 9.62 -9.06 10.66
CA PRO A 21 9.09 -10.08 11.57
C PRO A 21 9.66 -10.01 13.00
N LYS A 22 10.97 -9.73 13.16
CA LYS A 22 11.59 -9.55 14.49
C LYS A 22 11.04 -8.33 15.21
N ILE A 23 10.91 -7.21 14.49
CA ILE A 23 10.32 -5.96 14.97
C ILE A 23 8.87 -6.17 15.43
N ARG A 24 8.06 -6.89 14.66
CA ARG A 24 6.69 -7.26 15.02
C ARG A 24 6.63 -8.05 16.32
N LYS A 25 7.40 -9.13 16.42
CA LYS A 25 7.48 -9.96 17.65
C LYS A 25 7.93 -9.15 18.86
N MET A 26 8.86 -8.21 18.66
CA MET A 26 9.32 -7.32 19.72
C MET A 26 8.23 -6.36 20.18
N CYS A 27 7.48 -5.76 19.26
CA CYS A 27 6.32 -4.93 19.58
C CYS A 27 5.28 -5.70 20.40
N ASP A 28 4.96 -6.94 20.01
CA ASP A 28 3.99 -7.79 20.70
C ASP A 28 4.44 -8.10 22.13
N LYS A 29 5.73 -8.45 22.31
CA LYS A 29 6.30 -8.75 23.62
C LYS A 29 6.30 -7.55 24.56
N LEU A 30 6.47 -6.34 24.03
CA LEU A 30 6.60 -5.10 24.80
C LEU A 30 5.28 -4.33 24.92
N GLY A 31 4.19 -4.78 24.28
CA GLY A 31 2.93 -4.05 24.23
C GLY A 31 3.01 -2.71 23.50
N ILE A 32 3.89 -2.62 22.48
CA ILE A 32 4.12 -1.40 21.70
C ILE A 32 3.40 -1.49 20.36
N LEU A 33 2.75 -0.41 19.93
CA LEU A 33 2.11 -0.34 18.63
C LEU A 33 3.13 -0.37 17.46
N MET A 34 2.88 -1.27 16.53
CA MET A 34 3.31 -1.39 15.14
C MET A 34 2.84 -0.29 14.18
N ILE A 35 3.61 0.77 13.89
CA ILE A 35 3.24 1.71 12.80
C ILE A 35 4.20 1.52 11.62
N VAL A 36 3.67 1.17 10.46
CA VAL A 36 4.48 1.05 9.24
C VAL A 36 4.14 2.17 8.26
N ASP A 37 5.18 2.90 7.84
CA ASP A 37 5.06 3.99 6.88
C ASP A 37 5.23 3.52 5.44
N GLU A 38 4.11 3.42 4.75
CA GLU A 38 3.99 2.90 3.40
C GLU A 38 3.82 4.02 2.36
N VAL A 39 4.05 5.28 2.74
CA VAL A 39 3.90 6.45 1.85
C VAL A 39 4.70 6.33 0.54
N LEU A 40 5.84 5.65 0.56
CA LEU A 40 6.67 5.44 -0.64
C LEU A 40 6.50 4.05 -1.25
N THR A 41 6.23 3.04 -0.43
CA THR A 41 6.35 1.63 -0.79
C THR A 41 5.01 0.97 -1.15
N CYS A 42 3.88 1.64 -0.88
CA CYS A 42 2.56 1.14 -1.27
C CYS A 42 2.29 1.26 -2.79
N CYS A 43 1.07 0.89 -3.19
CA CYS A 43 0.59 1.02 -4.57
C CYS A 43 1.43 0.21 -5.56
N ALA A 44 1.65 -1.07 -5.26
CA ALA A 44 2.36 -2.02 -6.13
C ALA A 44 3.84 -1.69 -6.39
N ARG A 45 4.42 -0.68 -5.72
CA ARG A 45 5.81 -0.25 -5.94
C ARG A 45 6.82 -1.38 -5.73
N THR A 46 6.54 -2.30 -4.82
CA THR A 46 7.39 -3.45 -4.49
C THR A 46 6.83 -4.78 -5.00
N GLY A 47 5.85 -4.76 -5.91
CA GLY A 47 5.23 -5.98 -6.47
C GLY A 47 4.02 -6.53 -5.70
N LYS A 48 3.71 -5.95 -4.54
CA LYS A 48 2.52 -6.21 -3.72
C LYS A 48 1.81 -4.89 -3.41
N MET A 49 0.53 -4.93 -3.03
CA MET A 49 -0.25 -3.70 -2.81
C MET A 49 0.35 -2.84 -1.69
N PHE A 50 0.80 -3.52 -0.63
CA PHE A 50 1.59 -2.96 0.45
C PHE A 50 2.91 -3.72 0.54
N CYS A 51 3.99 -3.02 0.80
CA CYS A 51 5.31 -3.63 0.94
C CYS A 51 5.38 -4.61 2.13
N VAL A 52 4.64 -4.37 3.22
CA VAL A 52 4.59 -5.27 4.39
C VAL A 52 4.17 -6.69 4.04
N GLU A 53 3.40 -6.88 2.97
CA GLU A 53 2.93 -8.18 2.49
C GLU A 53 4.09 -9.07 2.03
N ASN A 54 5.22 -8.49 1.62
CA ASN A 54 6.42 -9.24 1.26
C ASN A 54 7.12 -9.87 2.47
N TYR A 55 6.75 -9.44 3.69
CA TYR A 55 7.36 -9.87 4.94
C TYR A 55 6.40 -10.69 5.82
N ASP A 56 5.16 -10.96 5.35
CA ASP A 56 4.10 -11.60 6.13
C ASP A 56 3.85 -10.92 7.51
N VAL A 57 3.95 -9.59 7.55
CA VAL A 57 3.77 -8.79 8.78
C VAL A 57 2.49 -7.96 8.72
N VAL A 58 1.72 -8.02 9.80
CA VAL A 58 0.55 -7.14 10.00
C VAL A 58 0.90 -6.05 11.02
N PRO A 59 0.95 -4.77 10.62
CA PRO A 59 1.13 -3.65 11.54
C PRO A 59 -0.19 -3.30 12.26
N ASP A 60 -0.09 -2.57 13.37
CA ASP A 60 -1.27 -2.06 14.09
C ASP A 60 -1.86 -0.83 13.37
N ILE A 61 -0.99 0.01 12.79
CA ILE A 61 -1.36 1.21 12.01
C ILE A 61 -0.47 1.25 10.77
N MET A 62 -1.02 1.71 9.65
CA MET A 62 -0.27 1.94 8.41
C MET A 62 -0.52 3.36 7.92
N THR A 63 0.54 4.09 7.54
CA THR A 63 0.41 5.38 6.86
C THR A 63 0.49 5.17 5.37
N LEU A 64 -0.44 5.79 4.64
CA LEU A 64 -0.53 5.69 3.19
C LEU A 64 -0.38 7.08 2.60
N LYS A 65 0.27 7.17 1.44
CA LYS A 65 0.28 8.42 0.68
C LYS A 65 -1.09 8.63 0.05
N ARG A 66 -1.43 9.90 -0.17
CA ARG A 66 -2.52 10.34 -1.04
C ARG A 66 -2.39 9.88 -2.51
N VAL A 67 -1.46 8.97 -2.85
CA VAL A 67 -1.25 8.41 -4.19
C VAL A 67 -2.36 7.46 -4.61
N ILE A 68 -3.10 6.82 -3.68
CA ILE A 68 -4.38 6.19 -4.02
C ILE A 68 -5.29 7.22 -4.71
N GLN A 69 -5.19 8.50 -4.36
CA GLN A 69 -5.91 9.57 -5.03
C GLN A 69 -5.34 9.87 -6.44
N ASN A 70 -4.02 9.98 -6.60
CA ASN A 70 -3.45 10.43 -7.88
C ASN A 70 -3.33 9.35 -8.97
N GLU A 71 -3.13 8.08 -8.63
CA GLU A 71 -3.00 7.03 -9.66
C GLU A 71 -4.35 6.38 -10.02
N VAL A 72 -5.33 6.43 -9.12
CA VAL A 72 -6.70 6.01 -9.42
C VAL A 72 -7.57 7.18 -9.87
N GLN A 73 -7.68 8.28 -9.09
CA GLN A 73 -8.63 9.35 -9.45
C GLN A 73 -8.19 10.14 -10.69
N ASN A 74 -6.91 10.38 -10.95
CA ASN A 74 -6.53 11.15 -12.15
C ASN A 74 -6.79 10.36 -13.43
N VAL A 75 -6.53 9.05 -13.43
CA VAL A 75 -6.85 8.18 -14.57
C VAL A 75 -8.36 8.08 -14.76
N LEU A 76 -9.10 7.91 -13.67
CA LEU A 76 -10.57 7.89 -13.68
C LEU A 76 -11.16 9.22 -14.18
N ALA A 77 -10.65 10.35 -13.72
CA ALA A 77 -11.08 11.69 -14.10
C ALA A 77 -10.77 11.99 -15.57
N ILE A 78 -9.60 11.61 -16.08
CA ILE A 78 -9.29 11.74 -17.52
C ILE A 78 -10.25 10.90 -18.36
N LYS A 79 -10.53 9.65 -17.94
CA LYS A 79 -11.48 8.78 -18.64
C LYS A 79 -12.91 9.31 -18.59
N LEU A 80 -13.35 9.89 -17.48
CA LEU A 80 -14.65 10.57 -17.36
C LEU A 80 -14.72 11.81 -18.28
N LEU A 81 -13.67 12.65 -18.29
CA LEU A 81 -13.58 13.84 -19.15
C LEU A 81 -13.53 13.49 -20.65
N ASN A 82 -12.91 12.37 -21.00
CA ASN A 82 -12.89 11.83 -22.37
C ASN A 82 -14.20 11.12 -22.76
N GLY A 83 -15.15 10.95 -21.82
CA GLY A 83 -16.40 10.21 -22.04
C GLY A 83 -16.24 8.69 -22.15
N GLU A 84 -15.07 8.15 -21.77
CA GLU A 84 -14.79 6.71 -21.72
C GLU A 84 -15.49 6.03 -20.53
N ILE A 85 -15.81 6.79 -19.49
CA ILE A 85 -16.57 6.39 -18.31
C ILE A 85 -17.66 7.43 -18.08
N LYS A 86 -18.83 7.01 -17.60
CA LYS A 86 -20.00 7.86 -17.34
C LYS A 86 -20.44 7.75 -15.88
N GLU A 87 -21.15 8.78 -15.43
CA GLU A 87 -21.83 8.76 -14.13
C GLU A 87 -22.81 7.58 -14.09
N GLY A 88 -22.69 6.74 -13.05
CA GLY A 88 -23.39 5.47 -12.90
C GLY A 88 -22.58 4.22 -13.27
N ASP A 89 -21.44 4.35 -13.94
CA ASP A 89 -20.57 3.23 -14.28
C ASP A 89 -19.86 2.67 -13.04
N THR A 90 -19.58 1.36 -13.06
CA THR A 90 -18.76 0.71 -12.03
C THR A 90 -17.36 0.48 -12.57
N VAL A 91 -16.36 0.96 -11.85
CA VAL A 91 -14.94 0.79 -12.18
C VAL A 91 -14.31 -0.17 -11.20
N SER A 92 -13.91 -1.31 -11.74
CA SER A 92 -13.19 -2.36 -11.04
C SER A 92 -11.69 -2.14 -11.23
N ILE A 93 -10.98 -1.92 -10.13
CA ILE A 93 -9.53 -1.80 -10.10
C ILE A 93 -8.99 -3.04 -9.43
N ASP A 94 -8.27 -3.85 -10.20
CA ASP A 94 -7.47 -4.93 -9.63
C ASP A 94 -6.29 -4.29 -8.90
N VAL A 95 -6.30 -4.40 -7.57
CA VAL A 95 -5.27 -3.83 -6.69
C VAL A 95 -4.31 -4.88 -6.17
N THR A 96 -4.39 -6.10 -6.68
CA THR A 96 -3.59 -7.22 -6.21
C THR A 96 -3.02 -7.94 -7.41
N GLY A 97 -1.74 -7.71 -7.66
CA GLY A 97 -0.95 -8.71 -8.36
C GLY A 97 -1.23 -10.13 -7.79
N PRO A 98 -0.97 -11.18 -8.57
CA PRO A 98 -1.49 -12.57 -8.58
C PRO A 98 -2.70 -13.07 -7.74
N GLU A 99 -3.24 -12.33 -6.77
CA GLU A 99 -4.15 -12.82 -5.72
C GLU A 99 -5.61 -12.33 -5.87
N GLY A 100 -5.91 -11.46 -6.84
CA GLY A 100 -7.27 -11.27 -7.37
C GLY A 100 -8.30 -10.52 -6.50
N ARG A 101 -7.88 -9.65 -5.58
CA ARG A 101 -8.72 -8.65 -4.92
C ARG A 101 -9.00 -7.44 -5.84
N VAL A 102 -10.29 -7.22 -6.07
CA VAL A 102 -10.82 -6.12 -6.87
C VAL A 102 -11.42 -5.06 -5.93
N LEU A 103 -11.09 -3.79 -6.15
CA LEU A 103 -11.81 -2.66 -5.59
C LEU A 103 -12.82 -2.15 -6.61
N GLU A 104 -14.09 -2.10 -6.24
CA GLU A 104 -15.15 -1.56 -7.09
C GLU A 104 -15.54 -0.16 -6.63
N PHE A 105 -15.52 0.78 -7.57
CA PHE A 105 -15.93 2.16 -7.35
C PHE A 105 -17.08 2.49 -8.29
N ARG A 106 -18.18 3.01 -7.75
CA ARG A 106 -19.25 3.57 -8.57
C ARG A 106 -18.93 5.04 -8.85
N VAL A 107 -18.87 5.40 -10.13
CA VAL A 107 -18.65 6.77 -10.61
C VAL A 107 -19.94 7.55 -10.58
#